data_AF-A0A519ELR7-F1
#
_entry.id   AF-A0A519ELR7-F1
#
_cell.length_a   1.000
_cell.length_b   1.000
_cell.length_c   1.000
_cell.angle_alpha   90.00
_cell.angle_beta   90.00
_cell.angle_gamma   90.00
#
_symmetry.space_group_name_H-M   'P 1'
#
loop_
_entity.id
_entity.type
_entity.pdbx_description
1 polymer ?
#
loop_
_entity_poly.entity_id
_entity_poly.type
_entity_poly.pdbx_seq_one_letter_code
_entity_poly.pdbx_strand_id
1 'polypeptide(L)'
;NAKALAAPVWEDITTVMDIGIMLGAAVAAGLAGRFAPSLKIPTRSLIAAVIGGLLLGYGSRLAYGCNIGAYFSGIASGSVHGWLWLVAAFAGNAVGVRIRPFFFAGERRPAVLTGC
;
A
#
# COMPACT_ATOMS: atom_id res chain seq x y z
N ASN A 1 -21.79 -9.58 13.72
CA ASN A 1 -21.34 -9.29 12.34
C ASN A 1 -22.35 -8.53 11.46
N ALA A 2 -23.57 -8.18 11.92
CA ALA A 2 -24.57 -7.48 11.10
C ALA A 2 -24.55 -5.93 11.19
N LYS A 3 -23.80 -5.34 12.14
CA LYS A 3 -23.76 -3.88 12.35
C LYS A 3 -22.89 -3.10 11.33
N ALA A 4 -21.93 -3.75 10.70
CA ALA A 4 -21.01 -3.10 9.75
C ALA A 4 -21.61 -2.90 8.34
N LEU A 5 -22.74 -3.54 8.03
CA LEU A 5 -23.46 -3.33 6.75
C LEU A 5 -24.53 -2.23 6.82
N ALA A 6 -24.89 -1.76 8.02
CA ALA A 6 -25.98 -0.82 8.26
C ALA A 6 -25.50 0.61 8.55
N ALA A 7 -24.19 0.82 8.76
CA ALA A 7 -23.64 2.15 8.93
C ALA A 7 -23.51 2.82 7.56
N PRO A 8 -24.02 4.05 7.37
CA PRO A 8 -23.83 4.77 6.12
C PRO A 8 -22.33 4.91 5.84
N VAL A 9 -21.94 4.81 4.58
CA VAL A 9 -20.56 4.93 4.04
C VAL A 9 -19.83 6.18 4.55
N TRP A 10 -20.59 7.18 5.02
CA TRP A 10 -20.14 8.46 5.55
C TRP A 10 -19.75 8.44 7.04
N GLU A 11 -20.16 7.42 7.79
CA GLU A 11 -20.00 7.34 9.25
C GLU A 11 -18.94 6.31 9.66
N ASP A 12 -18.46 5.50 8.70
CA ASP A 12 -17.30 4.64 8.90
C ASP A 12 -16.00 5.41 8.65
N ILE A 13 -15.24 5.64 9.72
CA ILE A 13 -13.97 6.37 9.73
C ILE A 13 -13.01 5.83 8.68
N THR A 14 -13.03 4.52 8.44
CA THR A 14 -12.14 3.87 7.46
C THR A 14 -12.44 4.33 6.04
N THR A 15 -13.71 4.47 5.69
CA THR A 15 -14.11 4.88 4.33
C THR A 15 -13.81 6.34 4.06
N VAL A 16 -14.08 7.23 5.02
CA VAL A 16 -13.76 8.66 4.91
C VAL A 16 -12.25 8.87 4.81
N MET A 17 -11.46 8.10 5.58
CA MET A 17 -10.00 8.12 5.51
C MET A 17 -9.49 7.67 4.14
N ASP A 18 -10.01 6.57 3.59
CA ASP A 18 -9.60 6.07 2.28
C ASP A 18 -9.92 7.08 1.16
N ILE A 19 -11.11 7.70 1.20
CA ILE A 19 -11.50 8.77 0.27
C ILE A 19 -10.56 9.98 0.41
N GLY A 20 -10.25 10.38 1.65
CA GLY A 20 -9.31 11.46 1.94
C GLY A 20 -7.90 11.19 1.38
N ILE A 21 -7.38 9.97 1.53
CA ILE A 21 -6.08 9.56 0.99
C ILE A 21 -6.10 9.60 -0.54
N MET A 22 -7.14 9.06 -1.18
CA MET A 22 -7.26 9.07 -2.64
C MET A 22 -7.31 10.49 -3.21
N LEU A 23 -8.14 11.36 -2.63
CA LEU A 23 -8.25 12.76 -3.06
C LEU A 23 -6.96 13.54 -2.79
N GLY A 24 -6.36 13.37 -1.59
CA GLY A 24 -5.11 14.02 -1.23
C GLY A 24 -3.96 13.62 -2.17
N ALA A 25 -3.83 12.33 -2.49
CA ALA A 25 -2.85 11.85 -3.44
C ALA A 25 -3.08 12.41 -4.85
N ALA A 26 -4.33 12.52 -5.30
CA ALA A 26 -4.68 13.09 -6.59
C ALA A 26 -4.32 14.58 -6.68
N VAL A 27 -4.66 15.37 -5.67
CA VAL A 27 -4.33 16.81 -5.59
C VAL A 27 -2.82 17.01 -5.54
N ALA A 28 -2.11 16.25 -4.70
CA ALA A 28 -0.66 16.32 -4.60
C ALA A 28 0.03 15.97 -5.94
N ALA A 29 -0.44 14.93 -6.63
CA ALA A 29 0.07 14.56 -7.95
C ALA A 29 -0.22 15.62 -9.01
N GLY A 30 -1.40 16.27 -8.94
CA GLY A 30 -1.78 17.38 -9.81
C GLY A 30 -0.91 18.63 -9.59
N LEU A 31 -0.70 19.03 -8.33
CA LEU A 31 0.18 20.14 -7.96
C LEU A 31 1.65 19.87 -8.32
N ALA A 32 2.09 18.62 -8.21
CA ALA A 32 3.45 18.22 -8.61
C ALA A 32 3.63 18.17 -10.14
N GLY A 33 2.58 18.37 -10.94
CA GLY A 33 2.63 18.26 -12.40
C GLY A 33 2.98 16.86 -12.93
N ARG A 34 2.97 15.84 -12.06
CA ARG A 34 3.30 14.44 -12.37
C ARG A 34 2.08 13.57 -12.56
N PHE A 35 0.95 14.18 -12.90
CA PHE A 35 -0.27 13.46 -13.20
C PHE A 35 -0.11 12.72 -14.54
N ALA A 36 0.50 11.54 -14.49
CA ALA A 36 0.79 10.69 -15.63
C ALA A 36 -0.07 9.42 -15.53
N PRO A 37 -1.35 9.45 -15.95
CA PRO A 37 -2.19 8.27 -16.07
C PRO A 37 -1.65 7.38 -17.19
N SER A 38 -0.62 6.59 -16.89
CA SER A 38 -0.06 5.61 -17.82
C SER A 38 -0.89 4.34 -17.77
N LEU A 39 -1.85 4.21 -18.68
CA LEU A 39 -2.63 2.98 -18.91
C LEU A 39 -1.80 1.87 -19.61
N LYS A 40 -0.52 2.12 -19.89
CA LYS A 40 0.41 1.13 -20.46
C LYS A 40 1.08 0.31 -19.35
N ILE A 41 0.30 -0.50 -18.66
CA ILE A 41 0.80 -1.43 -17.65
C ILE A 41 1.01 -2.80 -18.33
N PRO A 42 2.23 -3.35 -18.37
CA PRO A 42 2.44 -4.68 -18.94
C PRO A 42 1.66 -5.73 -18.14
N THR A 43 1.10 -6.75 -18.80
CA THR A 43 0.25 -7.77 -18.17
C THR A 43 0.94 -8.48 -16.99
N ARG A 44 2.27 -8.62 -17.03
CA ARG A 44 3.08 -9.15 -15.93
C ARG A 44 3.04 -8.26 -14.67
N SER A 45 3.07 -6.94 -14.84
CA SER A 45 2.96 -5.95 -13.76
C SER A 45 1.54 -5.93 -13.17
N LEU A 46 0.51 -6.10 -14.01
CA LEU A 46 -0.87 -6.25 -13.55
C LEU A 46 -1.05 -7.52 -12.70
N ILE A 47 -0.53 -8.66 -13.16
CA ILE A 47 -0.57 -9.93 -12.39
C ILE A 47 0.18 -9.78 -11.07
N ALA A 48 1.36 -9.14 -11.08
CA ALA A 48 2.11 -8.86 -9.87
C ALA A 48 1.36 -7.94 -8.89
N ALA A 49 0.66 -6.92 -9.39
CA ALA A 49 -0.15 -6.01 -8.59
C ALA A 49 -1.36 -6.72 -7.96
N VAL A 50 -2.04 -7.60 -8.70
CA VAL A 50 -3.17 -8.40 -8.18
C VAL A 50 -2.69 -9.36 -7.10
N ILE A 51 -1.64 -10.15 -7.37
CA ILE A 51 -1.09 -11.10 -6.39
C ILE A 51 -0.58 -10.36 -5.16
N GLY A 52 0.17 -9.27 -5.36
CA GLY A 52 0.68 -8.42 -4.28
C GLY A 52 -0.43 -7.80 -3.44
N GLY A 53 -1.49 -7.29 -4.08
CA GLY A 53 -2.66 -6.73 -3.40
C GLY A 53 -3.41 -7.76 -2.55
N LEU A 54 -3.61 -8.97 -3.08
CA LEU A 54 -4.23 -10.07 -2.33
C LEU A 54 -3.39 -10.49 -1.13
N LEU A 55 -2.07 -10.61 -1.30
CA LEU A 55 -1.15 -10.92 -0.20
C LEU A 55 -1.12 -9.81 0.86
N LEU A 56 -1.12 -8.54 0.45
CA LEU A 56 -1.20 -7.40 1.38
C LEU A 56 -2.52 -7.40 2.17
N GLY A 57 -3.65 -7.63 1.49
CA GLY A 57 -4.97 -7.66 2.12
C GLY A 57 -5.12 -8.84 3.08
N TYR A 58 -4.62 -10.02 2.69
CA TYR A 58 -4.62 -11.18 3.57
C TYR A 58 -3.70 -10.99 4.78
N GLY A 59 -2.49 -10.46 4.55
CA GLY A 59 -1.51 -10.19 5.60
C GLY A 59 -1.99 -9.14 6.61
N SER A 60 -2.66 -8.08 6.16
CA SER A 60 -3.19 -7.04 7.06
C SER A 60 -4.30 -7.57 7.97
N ARG A 61 -5.10 -8.52 7.50
CA ARG A 61 -6.08 -9.24 8.32
C ARG A 61 -5.43 -10.12 9.37
N LEU A 62 -4.39 -10.88 9.01
CA LEU A 62 -3.66 -11.73 9.96
C LEU A 62 -2.89 -10.93 11.01
N ALA A 63 -2.32 -9.79 10.61
CA ALA A 63 -1.57 -8.90 11.48
C ALA A 63 -2.45 -7.92 12.27
N TYR A 64 -3.77 -7.97 12.10
CA TYR A 64 -4.74 -7.05 12.72
C TYR A 64 -4.40 -5.55 12.50
N GLY A 65 -3.86 -5.21 11.32
CA GLY A 65 -3.46 -3.84 11.01
C GLY A 65 -2.95 -3.67 9.58
N CYS A 66 -3.14 -2.47 9.04
CA CYS A 66 -2.43 -2.02 7.85
C CYS A 66 -1.04 -1.49 8.24
N ASN A 67 -0.15 -1.25 7.28
CA ASN A 67 1.19 -0.72 7.58
C ASN A 67 1.16 0.53 8.47
N ILE A 68 0.17 1.42 8.28
CA ILE A 68 -0.01 2.62 9.10
C ILE A 68 -0.49 2.23 10.50
N GLY A 69 -1.56 1.43 10.59
CA GLY A 69 -2.15 1.01 11.86
C GLY A 69 -1.25 0.15 12.73
N ALA A 70 -0.54 -0.82 12.16
CA ALA A 70 0.41 -1.67 12.89
C ALA A 70 1.62 -0.86 13.38
N TYR A 71 2.10 0.11 12.59
CA TYR A 71 3.21 0.98 12.99
C TYR A 71 2.79 1.95 14.10
N PHE A 72 1.68 2.66 13.95
CA PHE A 72 1.20 3.62 14.96
C PHE A 72 0.59 2.95 16.19
N SER A 73 -0.20 1.89 16.05
CA SER A 73 -0.86 1.23 17.18
C SER A 73 0.02 0.17 17.87
N GLY A 74 0.90 -0.49 17.13
CA GLY A 74 1.75 -1.55 17.67
C GLY A 74 3.04 -1.01 18.27
N ILE A 75 3.78 -0.22 17.47
CA ILE A 75 5.11 0.27 17.87
C ILE A 75 4.99 1.47 18.79
N ALA A 76 4.11 2.43 18.49
CA ALA A 76 3.98 3.63 19.33
C ALA A 76 3.39 3.32 20.71
N SER A 77 2.62 2.23 20.86
CA SER A 77 2.15 1.73 22.15
C SER A 77 3.17 0.84 22.89
N GLY A 78 4.38 0.64 22.34
CA GLY A 78 5.45 -0.14 22.98
C GLY A 78 5.22 -1.65 23.01
N SER A 79 4.34 -2.18 22.15
CA SER A 79 3.97 -3.59 22.16
C SER A 79 5.04 -4.47 21.49
N VAL A 80 5.37 -5.60 22.12
CA VAL A 80 6.25 -6.65 21.56
C VAL A 80 5.70 -7.17 20.22
N HIS A 81 4.37 -7.21 20.07
CA HIS A 81 3.74 -7.63 18.81
C HIS A 81 4.06 -6.66 17.66
N GLY A 82 4.10 -5.35 17.92
CA GLY A 82 4.47 -4.35 16.92
C GLY A 82 5.92 -4.46 16.47
N TRP A 83 6.83 -4.76 17.41
CA TRP A 83 8.24 -5.02 17.09
C TRP A 83 8.45 -6.30 16.27
N LEU A 84 7.77 -7.39 16.63
CA LEU A 84 7.81 -8.63 15.85
C LEU A 84 7.24 -8.42 14.44
N TRP A 85 6.12 -7.69 14.35
CA TRP A 85 5.53 -7.30 13.08
C TRP A 85 6.52 -6.49 12.23
N LEU A 86 7.25 -5.54 12.82
CA LEU A 86 8.24 -4.74 12.10
C LEU A 86 9.35 -5.60 11.49
N VAL A 87 9.90 -6.55 12.24
CA VAL A 87 10.94 -7.46 11.73
C VAL A 87 10.40 -8.32 10.59
N ALA A 88 9.20 -8.90 10.75
CA ALA A 88 8.57 -9.71 9.73
C ALA A 88 8.21 -8.90 8.47
N ALA A 89 7.68 -7.69 8.64
CA ALA A 89 7.35 -6.77 7.55
C ALA A 89 8.61 -6.34 6.80
N PHE A 90 9.70 -6.06 7.51
CA PHE A 90 10.99 -5.69 6.90
C PHE A 90 11.58 -6.83 6.09
N ALA A 91 11.61 -8.05 6.65
CA ALA A 91 12.07 -9.25 5.94
C ALA A 91 11.21 -9.54 4.71
N GLY A 92 9.89 -9.47 4.84
CA GLY A 92 8.95 -9.63 3.73
C GLY A 92 9.17 -8.59 2.62
N ASN A 93 9.46 -7.34 2.98
CA ASN A 93 9.75 -6.28 2.02
C ASN A 93 11.07 -6.55 1.28
N ALA A 94 12.13 -6.96 1.99
CA ALA A 94 13.41 -7.32 1.38
C ALA A 94 13.26 -8.46 0.35
N VAL A 95 12.47 -9.49 0.70
CA VAL A 95 12.15 -10.59 -0.22
C VAL A 95 11.32 -10.08 -1.41
N GLY A 96 10.29 -9.26 -1.17
CA GLY A 96 9.45 -8.67 -2.22
C GLY A 96 10.26 -7.82 -3.22
N VAL A 97 11.19 -6.99 -2.73
CA VAL A 97 12.09 -6.20 -3.57
C VAL A 97 13.01 -7.10 -4.40
N ARG A 98 13.45 -8.23 -3.84
CA ARG A 98 14.29 -9.19 -4.58
C ARG A 98 13.53 -9.98 -5.64
N ILE A 99 12.23 -10.19 -5.45
CA ILE A 99 11.33 -10.84 -6.42
C ILE A 99 10.84 -9.86 -7.49
N ARG A 100 10.79 -8.56 -7.18
CA ARG A 100 10.41 -7.47 -8.11
C ARG A 100 11.09 -7.57 -9.49
N PRO A 101 12.42 -7.75 -9.64
CA PRO A 101 13.04 -7.85 -10.96
C PRO A 101 12.51 -9.01 -11.83
N PHE A 102 11.93 -10.06 -11.25
CA PHE A 102 11.34 -11.15 -12.03
C PHE A 102 10.01 -10.75 -12.70
N PHE A 103 9.19 -9.97 -11.99
CA PHE A 103 7.90 -9.49 -12.51
C PHE A 103 8.02 -8.23 -13.35
N PHE A 104 8.98 -7.37 -13.02
CA PHE A 104 9.18 -6.03 -13.60
C PHE A 104 10.40 -5.96 -14.55
N ALA A 105 10.92 -7.10 -15.03
CA ALA A 105 12.13 -7.21 -15.84
C ALA A 105 12.17 -6.33 -17.12
N GLY A 106 11.02 -5.82 -17.56
CA GLY A 106 10.89 -4.95 -18.74
C GLY A 106 10.27 -3.58 -18.47
N GLU A 107 10.00 -3.23 -17.20
CA GLU A 107 9.48 -1.90 -16.89
C GLU A 107 10.62 -0.89 -16.99
N ARG A 108 10.46 0.14 -17.84
CA ARG A 108 11.42 1.24 -17.93
C ARG A 108 11.66 1.74 -16.51
N ARG A 109 12.91 1.64 -16.02
CA ARG A 109 13.37 2.44 -14.89
C ARG A 109 12.81 3.85 -15.12
N PRO A 110 11.99 4.41 -14.22
CA PRO A 110 11.62 5.82 -14.35
C PRO A 110 12.95 6.55 -14.52
N ALA A 111 13.06 7.32 -15.59
CA ALA A 111 14.25 8.10 -15.87
C ALA A 111 14.60 8.77 -14.55
N VAL A 112 15.78 8.44 -14.01
CA VAL A 112 16.33 9.14 -12.88
C VAL A 112 16.21 10.59 -13.29
N LEU A 113 15.42 11.37 -12.55
CA LEU A 113 15.38 12.80 -12.74
C LEU A 113 16.75 13.27 -12.29
N THR A 114 17.72 13.19 -13.19
CA THR A 114 18.89 14.06 -13.21
C THR A 114 18.31 15.44 -13.39
N GLY A 115 17.90 16.03 -12.26
CA GLY A 115 17.72 17.45 -12.15
C GLY A 115 19.06 18.10 -12.44
N CYS A 116 19.05 19.07 -13.34
CA CYS A 116 19.90 20.24 -13.22
C CYS A 116 19.48 21.03 -11.99
#